data_AF-A0A8J6RNQ7-F1
#
_entry.id   AF-A0A8J6RNQ7-F1
#
_cell.length_a   1.000
_cell.length_b   1.000
_cell.length_c   1.000
_cell.angle_alpha   90.00
_cell.angle_beta   90.00
_cell.angle_gamma   90.00
#
_symmetry.space_group_name_H-M   'P 1'
#
loop_
_entity.id
_entity.type
_entity.pdbx_description
1 polymer ?
#
loop_
_entity_poly.entity_id
_entity_poly.type
_entity_poly.pdbx_seq_one_letter_code
_entity_poly.pdbx_strand_id
1 'polypeptide(L)'
;MKPETPVYSLFVVDKRKSTNYQELRGFVPKTLSLKFKGICKSLGQDINVGLEEAIANWIEKQQQQEDSPLSESSVVMAASTAPLAVPTIASLIDETLSNHDWVLGKLAADAEISVERINELLEGDRASDVEVQKLAQRLVKPDGEAWEEGELVDIRLAEDLKRRQRQKRSG
;
A
#
# COMPACT_ATOMS: atom_id res chain seq x y z
N MET A 1 -14.68 43.26 36.34
CA MET A 1 -13.89 42.70 35.22
C MET A 1 -14.64 41.50 34.68
N LYS A 2 -15.11 41.55 33.43
CA LYS A 2 -15.77 40.42 32.76
C LYS A 2 -14.72 39.72 31.89
N PRO A 3 -14.58 38.38 31.94
CA PRO A 3 -13.68 37.69 31.03
C PRO A 3 -14.31 37.63 29.64
N GLU A 4 -13.57 38.08 28.64
CA GLU A 4 -13.89 37.93 27.22
C GLU A 4 -13.75 36.46 26.83
N THR A 5 -14.84 35.88 26.32
CA THR A 5 -14.81 34.56 25.70
C THR A 5 -14.24 34.68 24.28
N PRO A 6 -13.21 33.90 23.90
CA PRO A 6 -12.77 33.87 22.52
C PRO A 6 -13.83 33.15 21.67
N VAL A 7 -14.34 33.85 20.66
CA VAL A 7 -15.21 33.29 19.62
C VAL A 7 -14.32 32.41 18.74
N TYR A 8 -14.36 31.09 18.97
CA TYR A 8 -13.81 30.15 18.01
C TYR A 8 -14.68 30.21 16.75
N SER A 9 -14.18 30.92 15.75
CA SER A 9 -14.67 30.85 14.38
C SER A 9 -14.55 29.39 13.92
N LEU A 10 -15.65 28.64 14.05
CA LEU A 10 -15.83 27.38 13.36
C LEU A 10 -15.76 27.68 11.86
N PHE A 11 -14.59 27.49 11.28
CA PHE A 11 -14.47 27.27 9.84
C PHE A 11 -15.19 25.95 9.56
N VAL A 12 -16.51 26.03 9.35
CA VAL A 12 -17.28 24.94 8.77
C VAL A 12 -16.81 24.85 7.32
N VAL A 13 -15.74 24.08 7.10
CA VAL A 13 -15.30 23.68 5.78
C VAL A 13 -16.49 22.94 5.16
N ASP A 14 -17.09 23.56 4.14
CA ASP A 14 -18.15 22.95 3.36
C ASP A 14 -17.56 21.74 2.65
N LYS A 15 -17.73 20.56 3.27
CA LYS A 15 -17.13 19.29 2.82
C LYS A 15 -17.44 19.00 1.35
N ARG A 16 -18.53 19.54 0.80
CA ARG A 16 -18.92 19.34 -0.61
C ARG A 16 -18.07 20.12 -1.61
N LYS A 17 -17.33 21.15 -1.17
CA LYS A 17 -16.51 22.02 -2.02
C LYS A 17 -15.01 21.77 -1.90
N SER A 18 -14.56 21.00 -0.92
CA SER A 18 -13.13 20.66 -0.80
C SER A 18 -12.73 19.65 -1.88
N THR A 19 -11.65 19.94 -2.58
CA THR A 19 -11.01 19.06 -3.57
C THR A 19 -10.71 17.67 -2.99
N ASN A 20 -10.21 17.61 -1.74
CA ASN A 20 -9.97 16.35 -1.02
C ASN A 20 -11.23 15.51 -0.72
N TYR A 21 -12.44 16.08 -0.84
CA TYR A 21 -13.67 15.30 -0.66
C TYR A 21 -13.99 14.39 -1.86
N GLN A 22 -13.44 14.71 -3.05
CA GLN A 22 -13.62 13.89 -4.24
C GLN A 22 -12.88 12.55 -4.11
N GLU A 23 -11.71 12.57 -3.48
CA GLU A 23 -10.89 11.39 -3.22
C GLU A 23 -11.53 10.46 -2.19
N LEU A 24 -12.12 11.02 -1.14
CA LEU A 24 -12.72 10.25 -0.04
C LEU A 24 -14.05 9.54 -0.37
N ARG A 25 -14.67 9.85 -1.51
CA ARG A 25 -15.99 9.29 -1.88
C ARG A 25 -16.02 8.52 -3.20
N GLY A 26 -14.87 8.25 -3.82
CA GLY A 26 -14.81 7.60 -5.12
C GLY A 26 -15.50 8.45 -6.19
N PHE A 27 -14.96 9.65 -6.43
CA PHE A 27 -15.48 10.54 -7.46
C PHE A 27 -15.43 9.87 -8.84
N VAL A 28 -16.62 9.61 -9.40
CA VAL A 28 -16.78 9.20 -10.80
C VAL A 28 -17.14 10.44 -11.63
N PRO A 29 -16.36 10.80 -12.67
CA PRO A 29 -16.69 11.91 -13.54
C PRO A 29 -18.11 11.77 -14.13
N LYS A 30 -18.91 12.84 -14.05
CA LYS A 30 -20.32 12.83 -14.52
C LYS A 30 -20.46 12.35 -15.96
N THR A 31 -19.52 12.74 -16.81
CA THR A 31 -19.44 12.32 -18.22
C THR A 31 -19.31 10.81 -18.35
N LEU A 32 -18.49 10.18 -17.51
CA LEU A 32 -18.29 8.73 -17.48
C LEU A 32 -19.54 8.03 -16.95
N SER A 33 -20.13 8.52 -15.85
CA SER A 33 -21.38 7.96 -15.30
C SER A 33 -22.55 8.05 -16.30
N LEU A 34 -22.65 9.15 -17.06
CA LEU A 34 -23.68 9.33 -18.08
C LEU A 34 -23.51 8.35 -19.24
N LYS A 35 -22.28 8.17 -19.73
CA LYS A 35 -21.98 7.18 -20.78
C LYS A 35 -22.31 5.77 -20.32
N PHE A 36 -21.88 5.40 -19.11
CA PHE A 36 -22.16 4.09 -18.53
C PHE A 36 -23.66 3.81 -18.41
N LYS A 37 -24.43 4.76 -17.86
CA LYS A 37 -25.90 4.66 -17.79
C LYS A 37 -26.55 4.54 -19.17
N GLY A 38 -26.03 5.27 -20.16
CA GLY A 38 -26.48 5.18 -21.55
C GLY A 38 -26.28 3.78 -22.12
N ILE A 39 -25.12 3.19 -21.86
CA ILE A 39 -24.78 1.82 -22.30
C ILE A 39 -25.67 0.78 -21.61
N CYS A 40 -25.80 0.81 -20.28
CA CYS A 40 -26.69 -0.10 -19.55
C CYS A 40 -28.13 -0.01 -20.06
N LYS A 41 -28.63 1.22 -20.28
CA LYS A 41 -29.97 1.43 -20.83
C LYS A 41 -30.12 0.89 -22.25
N SER A 42 -29.09 1.02 -23.10
CA SER A 42 -29.11 0.48 -24.46
C SER A 42 -29.08 -1.06 -24.49
N LEU A 43 -28.44 -1.68 -23.50
CA LEU A 43 -28.36 -3.12 -23.34
C LEU A 43 -29.55 -3.70 -22.54
N GLY A 44 -30.44 -2.86 -22.02
CA GLY A 44 -31.55 -3.29 -21.16
C GLY A 44 -31.10 -3.85 -19.80
N GLN A 45 -29.86 -3.58 -19.39
CA GLN A 45 -29.29 -4.07 -18.14
C GLN A 45 -29.49 -3.06 -17.00
N ASP A 46 -29.65 -3.58 -15.79
CA ASP A 46 -29.63 -2.75 -14.59
C ASP A 46 -28.24 -2.14 -14.38
N ILE A 47 -28.21 -0.89 -13.93
CA ILE A 47 -26.96 -0.13 -13.76
C ILE A 47 -26.08 -0.77 -12.68
N ASN A 48 -26.66 -1.34 -11.63
CA ASN A 48 -25.90 -1.99 -10.56
C ASN A 48 -25.28 -3.30 -11.06
N VAL A 49 -26.04 -4.10 -11.81
CA VAL A 49 -25.56 -5.34 -12.42
C VAL A 49 -24.39 -5.07 -13.37
N GLY A 50 -24.53 -4.08 -14.25
CA GLY A 50 -23.44 -3.71 -15.15
C GLY A 50 -22.20 -3.18 -14.40
N LEU A 51 -22.40 -2.58 -13.22
CA LEU A 51 -21.28 -2.05 -12.42
C LEU A 51 -20.55 -3.19 -11.72
N GLU A 52 -21.28 -4.15 -11.15
CA GLU A 52 -20.72 -5.36 -10.56
C GLU A 52 -19.94 -6.17 -11.59
N GLU A 53 -20.49 -6.38 -12.79
CA GLU A 53 -19.79 -7.05 -13.90
C GLU A 53 -18.53 -6.29 -14.33
N ALA A 54 -18.59 -4.95 -14.41
CA ALA A 54 -17.43 -4.13 -14.77
C ALA A 54 -16.31 -4.22 -13.72
N ILE A 55 -16.67 -4.24 -12.43
CA ILE A 55 -15.71 -4.39 -11.32
C ILE A 55 -15.11 -5.79 -11.33
N ALA A 56 -15.91 -6.85 -11.48
CA ALA A 56 -15.44 -8.23 -11.54
C ALA A 56 -14.45 -8.43 -12.70
N ASN A 57 -14.80 -7.97 -13.91
CA ASN A 57 -13.92 -8.02 -15.07
C ASN A 57 -12.62 -7.23 -14.87
N TRP A 58 -12.66 -6.11 -14.15
CA TRP A 58 -11.45 -5.35 -13.86
C TRP A 58 -10.52 -6.10 -12.91
N ILE A 59 -11.06 -6.71 -11.84
CA ILE A 59 -10.30 -7.53 -10.90
C ILE A 59 -9.68 -8.75 -11.60
N GLU A 60 -10.43 -9.46 -12.42
CA GLU A 60 -9.93 -10.62 -13.18
C GLU A 60 -8.78 -10.24 -14.12
N LYS A 61 -8.86 -9.07 -14.75
CA LYS A 61 -7.78 -8.56 -15.61
C LYS A 61 -6.51 -8.24 -14.81
N GLN A 62 -6.63 -7.74 -13.59
CA GLN A 62 -5.46 -7.50 -12.74
C GLN A 62 -4.79 -8.83 -12.35
N GLN A 63 -5.58 -9.85 -12.02
CA GLN A 63 -5.05 -11.18 -11.68
C GLN A 63 -4.37 -11.87 -12.88
N GLN A 64 -4.94 -11.76 -14.08
CA GLN A 64 -4.33 -12.32 -15.29
C GLN A 64 -3.05 -11.60 -15.74
N GLN A 65 -2.87 -10.33 -15.33
CA GLN A 65 -1.65 -9.58 -15.59
C GLN A 65 -0.49 -10.05 -14.70
N GLU A 66 -0.78 -10.65 -13.54
CA GLU A 66 0.21 -11.31 -12.68
C GLU A 66 0.50 -12.76 -13.12
N ASP A 67 -0.44 -13.40 -13.83
CA ASP A 67 -0.37 -14.83 -14.19
C ASP A 67 0.02 -15.14 -15.67
N SER A 68 0.45 -14.17 -16.48
CA SER A 68 0.97 -14.47 -17.83
C SER A 68 2.51 -14.53 -17.90
N PRO A 69 3.10 -15.59 -18.50
CA PRO A 69 4.40 -16.11 -18.10
C PRO A 69 5.49 -15.90 -19.16
N LEU A 70 6.64 -15.36 -18.76
CA LEU A 70 7.90 -15.61 -19.46
C LEU A 70 8.46 -16.96 -19.00
N SER A 71 8.23 -17.97 -19.85
CA SER A 71 9.03 -19.19 -20.12
C SER A 71 10.51 -19.10 -19.69
N GLU A 72 11.21 -20.11 -19.16
CA GLU A 72 11.14 -21.59 -19.09
C GLU A 72 11.81 -22.00 -17.74
N SER A 73 11.73 -23.18 -17.12
CA SER A 73 11.58 -24.54 -17.61
C SER A 73 11.25 -25.46 -16.42
N SER A 74 10.26 -26.33 -16.62
CA SER A 74 10.01 -27.65 -16.03
C SER A 74 11.08 -28.22 -15.08
N VAL A 75 10.74 -28.45 -13.79
CA VAL A 75 10.76 -29.80 -13.20
C VAL A 75 9.98 -29.91 -11.86
N VAL A 76 9.17 -30.98 -11.80
CA VAL A 76 8.65 -31.75 -10.64
C VAL A 76 7.86 -31.08 -9.52
N MET A 77 6.64 -31.61 -9.38
CA MET A 77 5.94 -31.85 -8.12
C MET A 77 6.90 -32.26 -7.00
N ALA A 78 7.06 -31.42 -5.98
CA ALA A 78 7.51 -31.82 -4.67
C ALA A 78 6.72 -31.03 -3.61
N ALA A 79 5.89 -31.78 -2.88
CA ALA A 79 5.34 -31.32 -1.62
C ALA A 79 6.49 -31.05 -0.63
N SER A 80 6.81 -29.78 -0.36
CA SER A 80 7.37 -29.34 0.92
C SER A 80 7.57 -27.83 0.98
N THR A 81 6.82 -27.20 1.88
CA THR A 81 7.36 -26.27 2.88
C THR A 81 8.09 -25.00 2.40
N ALA A 82 7.34 -23.93 2.09
CA ALA A 82 7.65 -22.54 2.48
C ALA A 82 6.47 -21.61 2.11
N PRO A 83 5.82 -20.91 3.05
CA PRO A 83 4.77 -19.96 2.72
C PRO A 83 5.36 -18.66 2.20
N LEU A 84 4.81 -18.20 1.06
CA LEU A 84 4.91 -16.86 0.46
C LEU A 84 5.45 -15.82 1.45
N ALA A 85 6.70 -15.41 1.23
CA ALA A 85 7.35 -14.37 2.03
C ALA A 85 6.71 -13.03 1.66
N VAL A 86 5.73 -12.61 2.45
CA VAL A 86 5.33 -11.19 2.51
C VAL A 86 6.61 -10.39 2.73
N PRO A 87 6.98 -9.46 1.84
CA PRO A 87 8.18 -8.65 2.00
C PRO A 87 8.10 -7.96 3.35
N THR A 88 9.16 -8.07 4.14
CA THR A 88 9.27 -7.43 5.46
C THR A 88 10.03 -6.11 5.26
N ILE A 89 9.83 -5.09 6.11
CA ILE A 89 10.63 -3.85 6.04
C ILE A 89 12.14 -4.19 6.08
N ALA A 90 12.53 -5.17 6.89
CA ALA A 90 13.88 -5.73 6.92
C ALA A 90 14.34 -6.22 5.53
N SER A 91 13.51 -7.01 4.85
CA SER A 91 13.82 -7.55 3.51
C SER A 91 13.94 -6.43 2.48
N LEU A 92 13.15 -5.37 2.58
CA LEU A 92 13.23 -4.22 1.68
C LEU A 92 14.52 -3.42 1.89
N ILE A 93 14.95 -3.25 3.14
CA ILE A 93 16.24 -2.63 3.45
C ILE A 93 17.38 -3.49 2.89
N ASP A 94 17.35 -4.80 3.12
CA ASP A 94 18.38 -5.74 2.64
C ASP A 94 18.44 -5.80 1.10
N GLU A 95 17.29 -5.79 0.44
CA GLU A 95 17.16 -5.76 -1.02
C GLU A 95 17.68 -4.44 -1.60
N THR A 96 17.37 -3.31 -0.96
CA THR A 96 17.89 -2.00 -1.40
C THR A 96 19.42 -1.93 -1.24
N LEU A 97 19.96 -2.47 -0.14
CA LEU A 97 21.42 -2.55 0.08
C LEU A 97 22.10 -3.53 -0.88
N SER A 98 21.37 -4.52 -1.39
CA SER A 98 21.89 -5.52 -2.34
C SER A 98 21.82 -5.05 -3.80
N ASN A 99 20.81 -4.26 -4.17
CA ASN A 99 20.56 -3.85 -5.55
C ASN A 99 21.11 -2.47 -5.91
N HIS A 100 21.33 -1.59 -4.94
CA HIS A 100 21.93 -0.27 -5.15
C HIS A 100 23.34 -0.18 -4.55
N ASP A 101 24.19 0.72 -5.09
CA ASP A 101 25.47 1.16 -4.49
C ASP A 101 25.28 1.92 -3.15
N TRP A 102 24.20 1.62 -2.43
CA TRP A 102 23.86 2.20 -1.15
C TRP A 102 24.52 1.42 -0.03
N VAL A 103 25.43 2.12 0.65
CA VAL A 103 26.06 1.64 1.88
C VAL A 103 25.12 1.95 3.03
N LEU A 104 25.00 1.05 4.00
CA LEU A 104 24.14 1.17 5.20
C LEU A 104 24.31 2.53 5.90
N GLY A 105 25.52 3.10 5.89
CA GLY A 105 25.81 4.45 6.41
C GLY A 105 25.24 5.60 5.58
N LYS A 106 25.13 5.46 4.25
CA LYS A 106 24.46 6.45 3.39
C LYS A 106 22.95 6.41 3.59
N LEU A 107 22.36 5.21 3.65
CA LEU A 107 20.92 5.05 3.94
C LEU A 107 20.57 5.63 5.33
N ALA A 108 21.40 5.36 6.34
CA ALA A 108 21.26 5.92 7.68
C ALA A 108 21.32 7.45 7.69
N ALA A 109 22.32 8.02 7.01
CA ALA A 109 22.48 9.47 6.90
C ALA A 109 21.30 10.13 6.16
N ASP A 110 20.82 9.49 5.09
CA ASP A 110 19.74 9.99 4.24
C ASP A 110 18.36 9.87 4.88
N ALA A 111 18.10 8.78 5.60
CA ALA A 111 16.86 8.56 6.35
C ALA A 111 16.86 9.30 7.69
N GLU A 112 17.98 9.90 8.13
CA GLU A 112 18.17 10.42 9.48
C GLU A 112 17.81 9.37 10.56
N ILE A 113 18.26 8.13 10.36
CA ILE A 113 18.10 7.00 11.28
C ILE A 113 19.51 6.52 11.64
N SER A 114 19.77 6.13 12.89
CA SER A 114 21.08 5.59 13.24
C SER A 114 21.32 4.23 12.56
N VAL A 115 22.58 3.94 12.23
CA VAL A 115 22.99 2.66 11.64
C VAL A 115 22.58 1.48 12.54
N GLU A 116 22.73 1.65 13.86
CA GLU A 116 22.29 0.68 14.87
C GLU A 116 20.79 0.42 14.77
N ARG A 117 19.98 1.49 14.61
CA ARG A 117 18.54 1.36 14.50
C ARG A 117 18.12 0.67 13.20
N ILE A 118 18.78 0.93 12.08
CA ILE A 118 18.54 0.19 10.84
C ILE A 118 18.88 -1.30 11.02
N ASN A 119 19.94 -1.62 11.75
CA ASN A 119 20.30 -3.00 12.04
C ASN A 119 19.26 -3.70 12.93
N GLU A 120 18.69 -3.01 13.93
CA GLU A 120 17.57 -3.52 14.72
C GLU A 120 16.34 -3.81 13.84
N LEU A 121 16.03 -2.93 12.88
CA LEU A 121 14.94 -3.15 11.92
C LEU A 121 15.21 -4.36 11.02
N LEU A 122 16.47 -4.57 10.60
CA LEU A 122 16.91 -5.76 9.85
C LEU A 122 16.79 -7.05 10.67
N GLU A 123 17.06 -6.99 11.98
CA GLU A 123 16.86 -8.11 12.91
C GLU A 123 15.37 -8.40 13.18
N GLY A 124 14.47 -7.58 12.62
CA GLY A 124 13.04 -7.74 12.71
C GLY A 124 12.45 -7.00 13.91
N ASP A 125 13.07 -5.91 14.36
CA ASP A 125 12.41 -4.98 15.25
C ASP A 125 11.35 -4.14 14.52
N ARG A 126 10.37 -3.64 15.27
CA ARG A 126 9.22 -2.93 14.71
C ARG A 126 9.58 -1.49 14.35
N ALA A 127 9.40 -1.13 13.09
CA ALA A 127 9.54 0.25 12.63
C ALA A 127 8.41 1.15 13.18
N SER A 128 8.81 2.28 13.77
CA SER A 128 7.93 3.40 14.15
C SER A 128 7.32 4.06 12.91
N ASP A 129 6.17 4.74 13.05
CA ASP A 129 5.58 5.54 11.95
C ASP A 129 6.57 6.54 11.38
N VAL A 130 7.35 7.19 12.25
CA VAL A 130 8.35 8.17 11.83
C VAL A 130 9.47 7.51 11.01
N GLU A 131 9.82 6.26 11.34
CA GLU A 131 10.86 5.49 10.64
C GLU A 131 10.34 5.01 9.29
N VAL A 132 9.10 4.53 9.24
CA VAL A 132 8.41 4.15 8.01
C VAL A 132 8.33 5.33 7.04
N GLN A 133 7.94 6.50 7.53
CA GLN A 133 7.86 7.72 6.72
C GLN A 133 9.24 8.15 6.18
N LYS A 134 10.28 8.07 7.02
CA LYS A 134 11.66 8.38 6.64
C LYS A 134 12.22 7.39 5.61
N LEU A 135 11.80 6.13 5.68
CA LEU A 135 12.25 5.06 4.79
C LEU A 135 11.48 5.01 3.46
N ALA A 136 10.21 5.39 3.41
CA ALA A 136 9.36 5.31 2.22
C ALA A 136 10.04 5.89 0.97
N GLN A 137 10.40 7.17 1.00
CA GLN A 137 10.99 7.86 -0.15
C GLN A 137 12.45 7.50 -0.42
N ARG A 138 13.05 6.64 0.42
CA ARG A 138 14.45 6.27 0.34
C ARG A 138 14.59 4.85 -0.16
N LEU A 139 13.82 3.91 0.39
CA LEU A 139 13.81 2.55 -0.11
C LEU A 139 13.34 2.55 -1.56
N VAL A 140 14.07 1.80 -2.39
CA VAL A 140 13.78 1.69 -3.81
C VAL A 140 13.29 0.27 -4.06
N LYS A 141 12.14 0.16 -4.73
CA LYS A 141 11.57 -1.08 -5.22
C LYS A 141 12.47 -1.68 -6.32
N PRO A 142 12.34 -2.99 -6.60
CA PRO A 142 13.11 -3.64 -7.67
C PRO A 142 12.85 -3.09 -9.09
N ASP A 143 11.78 -2.31 -9.28
CA ASP A 143 11.46 -1.60 -10.52
C ASP A 143 12.15 -0.22 -10.64
N GLY A 144 12.84 0.24 -9.58
CA GLY A 144 13.50 1.55 -9.49
C GLY A 144 12.61 2.67 -8.95
N GLU A 145 11.36 2.39 -8.56
CA GLU A 145 10.48 3.38 -7.92
C GLU A 145 10.71 3.45 -6.41
N ALA A 146 10.48 4.61 -5.80
CA ALA A 146 10.54 4.74 -4.34
C ALA A 146 9.30 4.10 -3.70
N TRP A 147 9.45 3.54 -2.51
CA TRP A 147 8.31 3.02 -1.74
C TRP A 147 7.40 4.16 -1.25
N GLU A 148 6.09 3.92 -1.20
CA GLU A 148 5.18 4.87 -0.57
C GLU A 148 5.04 4.62 0.93
N GLU A 149 4.75 5.69 1.70
CA GLU A 149 4.52 5.58 3.14
C GLU A 149 3.37 4.60 3.44
N GLY A 150 2.30 4.67 2.64
CA GLY A 150 1.15 3.77 2.77
C GLY A 150 1.52 2.30 2.57
N GLU A 151 2.36 2.01 1.57
CA GLU A 151 2.79 0.63 1.27
C GLU A 151 3.65 0.04 2.38
N LEU A 152 4.58 0.81 2.93
CA LEU A 152 5.39 0.36 4.06
C LEU A 152 4.56 0.20 5.34
N VAL A 153 3.55 1.04 5.56
CA VAL A 153 2.60 0.88 6.67
C VAL A 153 1.80 -0.41 6.51
N ASP A 154 1.32 -0.71 5.30
CA ASP A 154 0.58 -1.94 5.01
C ASP A 154 1.44 -3.19 5.21
N ILE A 155 2.70 -3.14 4.76
CA ILE A 155 3.69 -4.21 5.01
C ILE A 155 3.88 -4.43 6.51
N ARG A 156 4.08 -3.36 7.28
CA ARG A 156 4.23 -3.45 8.74
C ARG A 156 2.98 -4.02 9.41
N LEU A 157 1.78 -3.60 8.97
CA LEU A 157 0.52 -4.12 9.50
C LEU A 157 0.35 -5.61 9.18
N ALA A 158 0.74 -6.05 7.99
CA ALA A 158 0.74 -7.45 7.59
C ALA A 158 1.71 -8.28 8.45
N GLU A 159 2.91 -7.76 8.74
CA GLU A 159 3.86 -8.38 9.68
C GLU A 159 3.29 -8.51 11.09
N ASP A 160 2.71 -7.44 11.64
CA ASP A 160 2.10 -7.43 12.97
C ASP A 160 0.94 -8.44 13.06
N LEU A 161 0.12 -8.52 12.02
CA LEU A 161 -0.95 -9.51 11.92
C LEU A 161 -0.39 -10.95 11.91
N LYS A 162 0.68 -11.19 11.15
CA LYS A 162 1.34 -12.50 11.06
C LYS A 162 1.97 -12.90 12.40
N ARG A 163 2.59 -11.98 13.13
CA ARG A 163 3.12 -12.22 14.50
C ARG A 163 2.01 -12.64 15.45
N ARG A 164 0.88 -11.94 15.44
CA ARG A 164 -0.29 -12.28 16.27
C ARG A 164 -0.88 -13.64 15.91
N GLN A 165 -0.96 -13.97 14.62
CA GLN A 165 -1.44 -15.29 14.18
C GLN A 165 -0.50 -16.41 14.61
N ARG A 166 0.82 -16.21 14.56
CA ARG A 166 1.82 -17.19 15.04
C ARG A 166 1.71 -17.42 16.55
N GLN A 167 1.57 -16.36 17.33
CA GLN A 167 1.37 -16.48 18.78
C GLN A 167 0.08 -17.23 19.14
N LYS A 168 -1.02 -16.99 18.42
CA LYS A 168 -2.29 -17.71 18.62
C LYS A 168 -2.26 -19.19 18.21
N ARG A 169 -1.35 -19.60 17.32
CA ARG A 169 -1.21 -21.00 16.91
C ARG A 169 -0.23 -21.79 17.78
N SER A 170 0.53 -21.11 18.65
CA SER A 170 1.57 -21.69 19.47
C SER A 170 1.22 -21.77 20.97
N GLY A 171 0.02 -21.36 21.37
CA GLY A 171 -0.54 -21.52 22.71
C GLY A 171 -1.85 -22.30 22.66
#